data_AF-A0A1G1YJD3-F1
#
_entry.id   AF-A0A1G1YJD3-F1
#
_cell.length_a   1.000
_cell.length_b   1.000
_cell.length_c   1.000
_cell.angle_alpha   90.00
_cell.angle_beta   90.00
_cell.angle_gamma   90.00
#
_symmetry.space_group_name_H-M   'P 1'
#
loop_
_entity.id
_entity.type
_entity.pdbx_description
1 polymer ?
#
loop_
_entity_poly.entity_id
_entity_poly.type
_entity_poly.pdbx_seq_one_letter_code
_entity_poly.pdbx_strand_id
1 'polypeptide(L)'
;MWYKILLSIIAIITLIIIQVTFLGSFSAYWSNFNLALAILVILLFFLDFPMIMFFAVTAGFMLDLYSALPFGIFMLSVFTAALTAEFLLFNFFTNRSFYSVVFLGLAAVLAFNAAFLTLSGLTYLFNLSDFYLDSSYWRQLIYQLINTWLILIVLFLPINKLSRKFKPNFISS
;
A
#
# COMPACT_ATOMS: atom_id res chain seq x y z
N MET A 1 -1.09 -14.00 21.68
CA MET A 1 -1.53 -13.74 20.29
C MET A 1 -2.39 -12.49 20.18
N TRP A 2 -3.44 -12.33 21.00
CA TRP A 2 -4.32 -11.16 21.00
C TRP A 2 -3.62 -9.79 21.06
N TYR A 3 -2.60 -9.64 21.92
CA TYR A 3 -1.85 -8.37 22.03
C TYR A 3 -1.14 -7.97 20.72
N LYS A 4 -0.67 -8.93 19.91
CA LYS A 4 0.01 -8.65 18.63
C LYS A 4 -0.98 -8.11 17.60
N ILE A 5 -2.17 -8.68 17.57
CA ILE A 5 -3.26 -8.26 16.69
C ILE A 5 -3.70 -6.84 17.08
N LEU A 6 -3.92 -6.60 18.38
CA LEU A 6 -4.34 -5.31 18.89
C LEU A 6 -3.30 -4.21 18.59
N LEU A 7 -2.00 -4.50 18.78
CA LEU A 7 -0.93 -3.57 18.46
C LEU A 7 -0.86 -3.29 16.94
N SER A 8 -1.08 -4.31 16.10
CA SER A 8 -1.12 -4.16 14.65
C SER A 8 -2.28 -3.27 14.20
N ILE A 9 -3.47 -3.43 14.80
CA ILE A 9 -4.63 -2.58 14.54
C ILE A 9 -4.34 -1.13 14.94
N ILE A 10 -3.79 -0.90 16.13
CA ILE A 10 -3.41 0.44 16.59
C ILE A 10 -2.39 1.07 15.64
N ALA A 11 -1.39 0.32 15.18
CA ALA A 11 -0.40 0.80 14.22
C ALA A 11 -1.04 1.19 12.88
N ILE A 12 -1.96 0.36 12.36
CA ILE A 12 -2.72 0.65 11.12
C ILE A 12 -3.53 1.94 11.29
N ILE A 13 -4.29 2.05 12.37
CA ILE A 13 -5.12 3.23 12.65
C ILE A 13 -4.24 4.48 12.73
N THR A 14 -3.13 4.41 13.47
CA THR A 14 -2.20 5.53 13.63
C THR A 14 -1.61 5.97 12.27
N LEU A 15 -1.20 5.01 11.46
CA LEU A 15 -0.67 5.24 10.11
C LEU A 15 -1.71 5.93 9.22
N ILE A 16 -2.96 5.48 9.25
CA ILE A 16 -4.04 6.06 8.45
C ILE A 16 -4.39 7.47 8.93
N ILE A 17 -4.44 7.68 10.25
CA ILE A 17 -4.63 9.03 10.81
C ILE A 17 -3.51 9.94 10.33
N ILE A 18 -2.24 9.52 10.40
CA ILE A 18 -1.11 10.31 9.89
C ILE A 18 -1.29 10.58 8.40
N GLN A 19 -1.68 9.58 7.60
CA GLN A 19 -1.91 9.77 6.18
C GLN A 19 -3.00 10.80 5.90
N VAL A 20 -4.16 10.69 6.52
CA VAL A 20 -5.30 11.58 6.26
C VAL A 20 -5.04 12.99 6.79
N THR A 21 -4.50 13.10 8.01
CA THR A 21 -4.32 14.41 8.68
C THR A 21 -3.10 15.18 8.21
N PHE A 22 -1.92 14.54 8.17
CA PHE A 22 -0.71 15.23 7.73
C PHE A 22 -0.72 15.41 6.23
N LEU A 23 -0.77 14.32 5.46
CA LEU A 23 -0.58 14.39 4.01
C LEU A 23 -1.76 15.07 3.29
N GLY A 24 -2.98 14.91 3.80
CA GLY A 24 -4.16 15.58 3.24
C GLY A 24 -4.10 17.12 3.29
N SER A 25 -3.28 17.70 4.18
CA SER A 25 -3.17 19.15 4.36
C SER A 25 -2.10 19.82 3.48
N PHE A 26 -1.24 19.05 2.82
CA PHE A 26 -0.18 19.60 1.97
C PHE A 26 -0.69 19.96 0.57
N SER A 27 0.13 20.69 -0.20
CA SER A 27 -0.16 21.02 -1.61
C SER A 27 -0.49 19.77 -2.43
N ALA A 28 -1.22 19.95 -3.55
CA ALA A 28 -1.74 18.89 -4.41
C ALA A 28 -0.74 17.79 -4.86
N TYR A 29 0.57 18.03 -4.79
CA TYR A 29 1.60 17.01 -5.05
C TYR A 29 1.76 16.00 -3.90
N TRP A 30 1.78 16.51 -2.66
CA TRP A 30 2.05 15.75 -1.44
C TRP A 30 0.79 15.08 -0.87
N SER A 31 -0.40 15.51 -1.30
CA SER A 31 -1.66 14.87 -0.92
C SER A 31 -1.86 13.50 -1.58
N ASN A 32 -1.14 13.18 -2.66
CA ASN A 32 -1.25 11.88 -3.36
C ASN A 32 -0.35 10.79 -2.77
N PHE A 33 0.18 10.98 -1.55
CA PHE A 33 0.99 9.98 -0.88
C PHE A 33 0.10 8.84 -0.37
N ASN A 34 0.27 7.65 -0.96
CA ASN A 34 -0.40 6.44 -0.49
C ASN A 34 0.53 5.66 0.44
N LEU A 35 0.60 6.09 1.71
CA LEU A 35 1.40 5.44 2.75
C LEU A 35 0.95 4.01 3.01
N ALA A 36 -0.37 3.75 2.98
CA ALA A 36 -0.92 2.42 3.17
C ALA A 36 -0.34 1.41 2.18
N LEU A 37 -0.32 1.73 0.87
CA LEU A 37 0.28 0.85 -0.15
C LEU A 37 1.79 0.70 0.02
N ALA A 38 2.52 1.78 0.31
CA ALA A 38 3.96 1.72 0.48
C ALA A 38 4.34 0.81 1.67
N ILE A 39 3.61 0.93 2.79
CA ILE A 39 3.83 0.12 3.98
C ILE A 39 3.41 -1.32 3.72
N LEU A 40 2.30 -1.55 3.02
CA LEU A 40 1.88 -2.89 2.60
C LEU A 40 3.00 -3.59 1.83
N VAL A 41 3.60 -2.94 0.83
CA VAL A 41 4.69 -3.50 0.02
C VAL A 41 5.91 -3.85 0.87
N ILE A 42 6.25 -3.02 1.86
CA ILE A 42 7.33 -3.35 2.81
C ILE A 42 6.96 -4.55 3.68
N LEU A 43 5.72 -4.61 4.18
CA LEU A 43 5.24 -5.70 5.04
C LEU A 43 5.24 -7.06 4.33
N LEU A 44 5.10 -7.11 3.00
CA LEU A 44 5.26 -8.35 2.21
C LEU A 44 6.58 -9.08 2.49
N PHE A 45 7.63 -8.35 2.87
CA PHE A 45 8.94 -8.93 3.14
C PHE A 45 9.10 -9.44 4.58
N PHE A 46 8.17 -9.12 5.48
CA PHE A 46 8.28 -9.41 6.92
C PHE A 46 7.16 -10.27 7.48
N LEU A 47 5.99 -10.26 6.84
CA LEU A 47 4.79 -10.92 7.31
C LEU A 47 4.39 -12.07 6.38
N ASP A 48 3.63 -13.01 6.92
CA ASP A 48 3.04 -14.09 6.13
C ASP A 48 1.77 -13.62 5.42
N PHE A 49 1.40 -14.34 4.34
CA PHE A 49 0.24 -14.02 3.51
C PHE A 49 -1.05 -13.70 4.28
N PRO A 50 -1.50 -14.49 5.30
CA PRO A 50 -2.73 -14.19 6.03
C PRO A 50 -2.68 -12.83 6.75
N MET A 51 -1.51 -12.45 7.29
CA MET A 51 -1.34 -11.17 7.97
C MET A 51 -1.32 -9.99 6.99
N ILE A 52 -0.72 -10.16 5.82
CA ILE A 52 -0.73 -9.16 4.75
C ILE A 52 -2.17 -8.93 4.27
N MET A 53 -2.93 -10.00 4.04
CA MET A 53 -4.34 -9.89 3.63
C MET A 53 -5.18 -9.21 4.70
N PHE A 54 -4.97 -9.56 5.98
CA PHE A 54 -5.64 -8.88 7.10
C PHE A 54 -5.33 -7.38 7.12
N PHE A 55 -4.05 -7.00 6.93
CA PHE A 55 -3.63 -5.61 6.84
C PHE A 55 -4.30 -4.90 5.65
N ALA A 56 -4.29 -5.52 4.47
CA ALA A 56 -4.87 -4.96 3.25
C ALA A 56 -6.37 -4.64 3.41
N VAL A 57 -7.13 -5.61 3.93
CA VAL A 57 -8.57 -5.46 4.19
C VAL A 57 -8.82 -4.40 5.25
N THR A 58 -8.09 -4.43 6.37
CA THR A 58 -8.28 -3.46 7.47
C THR A 58 -7.92 -2.05 7.02
N ALA A 59 -6.81 -1.87 6.29
CA ALA A 59 -6.38 -0.58 5.81
C ALA A 59 -7.36 -0.01 4.78
N GLY A 60 -7.81 -0.82 3.83
CA GLY A 60 -8.79 -0.38 2.84
C GLY A 60 -10.17 -0.11 3.44
N PHE A 61 -10.63 -0.91 4.41
CA PHE A 61 -11.84 -0.65 5.19
C PHE A 61 -11.79 0.71 5.89
N MET A 62 -10.65 1.03 6.52
CA MET A 62 -10.45 2.31 7.19
C MET A 62 -10.45 3.46 6.19
N LEU A 63 -9.87 3.30 4.99
CA LEU A 63 -9.94 4.31 3.93
C LEU A 63 -11.38 4.53 3.45
N ASP A 64 -12.17 3.46 3.33
CA ASP A 64 -13.60 3.56 2.98
C ASP A 64 -14.39 4.37 4.01
N LEU A 65 -14.05 4.30 5.31
CA LEU A 65 -14.72 5.11 6.35
C LEU A 65 -14.51 6.63 6.20
N TYR A 66 -13.43 7.05 5.54
CA TYR A 66 -13.13 8.47 5.29
C TYR A 66 -13.53 8.93 3.88
N SER A 67 -14.04 8.02 3.06
CA SER A 67 -14.38 8.28 1.66
C SER A 67 -15.87 8.59 1.48
N ALA A 68 -16.18 9.48 0.53
CA ALA A 68 -17.55 9.73 0.07
C ALA A 68 -18.01 8.71 -1.00
N LEU A 69 -17.12 7.85 -1.49
CA LEU A 69 -17.43 6.82 -2.48
C LEU A 69 -18.19 5.64 -1.85
N PRO A 70 -18.90 4.82 -2.66
CA PRO A 70 -19.52 3.59 -2.18
C PRO A 70 -18.55 2.71 -1.39
N PHE A 71 -19.04 2.22 -0.26
CA PHE A 71 -18.26 1.43 0.68
C PHE A 71 -17.70 0.17 0.01
N GLY A 72 -16.41 -0.12 0.23
CA GLY A 72 -15.72 -1.30 -0.26
C GLY A 72 -14.83 -1.07 -1.48
N ILE A 73 -14.90 0.11 -2.13
CA ILE A 73 -14.03 0.41 -3.28
C ILE A 73 -12.56 0.42 -2.85
N PHE A 74 -12.21 1.11 -1.76
CA PHE A 74 -10.81 1.13 -1.30
C PHE A 74 -10.41 -0.22 -0.72
N MET A 75 -11.27 -0.88 0.05
CA MET A 75 -11.03 -2.24 0.55
C MET A 75 -10.65 -3.22 -0.56
N LEU A 76 -11.46 -3.33 -1.60
CA LEU A 76 -11.20 -4.24 -2.72
C LEU A 76 -9.98 -3.80 -3.55
N SER A 77 -9.75 -2.51 -3.71
CA SER A 77 -8.59 -1.99 -4.45
C SER A 77 -7.26 -2.25 -3.72
N VAL A 78 -7.21 -2.07 -2.41
CA VAL A 78 -6.01 -2.40 -1.61
C VAL A 78 -5.81 -3.92 -1.56
N PHE A 79 -6.89 -4.70 -1.43
CA PHE A 79 -6.82 -6.16 -1.44
C PHE A 79 -6.27 -6.72 -2.75
N THR A 80 -6.76 -6.24 -3.90
CA THR A 80 -6.27 -6.63 -5.23
C THR A 80 -4.81 -6.24 -5.45
N ALA A 81 -4.40 -5.05 -4.98
CA ALA A 81 -3.00 -4.65 -4.98
C ALA A 81 -2.12 -5.59 -4.16
N ALA A 82 -2.58 -5.99 -2.96
CA ALA A 82 -1.88 -6.91 -2.09
C ALA A 82 -1.73 -8.30 -2.72
N LEU A 83 -2.81 -8.85 -3.29
CA LEU A 83 -2.78 -10.12 -4.00
C LEU A 83 -1.80 -10.09 -5.18
N THR A 84 -1.84 -9.02 -5.97
CA THR A 84 -0.96 -8.87 -7.14
C THR A 84 0.51 -8.79 -6.71
N ALA A 85 0.81 -8.00 -5.68
CA ALA A 85 2.16 -7.83 -5.18
C ALA A 85 2.70 -9.12 -4.55
N GLU A 86 1.89 -9.85 -3.78
CA GLU A 86 2.28 -11.16 -3.23
C GLU A 86 2.54 -12.17 -4.36
N PHE A 87 1.63 -12.26 -5.33
CA PHE A 87 1.78 -13.14 -6.48
C PHE A 87 3.09 -12.86 -7.23
N LEU A 88 3.40 -11.58 -7.46
CA LEU A 88 4.65 -11.19 -8.10
C LEU A 88 5.88 -11.52 -7.25
N LEU A 89 5.82 -11.27 -5.94
CA LEU A 89 6.89 -11.57 -5.01
C LEU A 89 7.22 -13.07 -5.02
N PHE A 90 6.20 -13.93 -4.93
CA PHE A 90 6.39 -15.38 -4.85
C PHE A 90 6.86 -16.00 -6.17
N ASN A 91 6.31 -15.55 -7.31
CA ASN A 91 6.57 -16.19 -8.61
C ASN A 91 7.75 -15.60 -9.39
N PHE A 92 8.04 -14.30 -9.24
CA PHE A 92 9.04 -13.61 -10.06
C PHE A 92 10.28 -13.18 -9.28
N PHE A 93 10.18 -12.95 -7.97
CA PHE A 93 11.28 -12.40 -7.17
C PHE A 93 11.90 -13.44 -6.25
N THR A 94 13.00 -14.05 -6.70
CA THR A 94 13.78 -14.98 -5.88
C THR A 94 14.54 -14.28 -4.75
N ASN A 95 14.91 -13.01 -4.95
CA ASN A 95 15.70 -12.23 -3.99
C ASN A 95 14.91 -11.05 -3.43
N ARG A 96 15.01 -10.84 -2.11
CA ARG A 96 14.49 -9.66 -1.40
C ARG A 96 15.43 -8.47 -1.57
N SER A 97 15.60 -8.03 -2.82
CA SER A 97 16.45 -6.92 -3.20
C SER A 97 15.69 -5.59 -3.20
N PHE A 98 16.42 -4.48 -3.20
CA PHE A 98 15.85 -3.15 -3.36
C PHE A 98 15.03 -3.03 -4.67
N TYR A 99 15.53 -3.61 -5.77
CA TYR A 99 14.82 -3.61 -7.06
C TYR A 99 13.47 -4.31 -6.98
N SER A 100 13.39 -5.41 -6.23
CA SER A 100 12.14 -6.14 -6.00
C SER A 100 11.12 -5.27 -5.27
N VAL A 101 11.53 -4.57 -4.21
CA VAL A 101 10.66 -3.65 -3.44
C VAL A 101 10.11 -2.54 -4.33
N VAL A 102 11.00 -1.91 -5.11
CA VAL A 102 10.66 -0.79 -5.99
C VAL A 102 9.70 -1.22 -7.11
N PHE A 103 9.94 -2.39 -7.71
CA PHE A 103 9.04 -2.94 -8.74
C PHE A 103 7.69 -3.34 -8.17
N LEU A 104 7.67 -4.03 -7.02
CA LEU A 104 6.43 -4.40 -6.35
C LEU A 104 5.62 -3.16 -5.93
N GLY A 105 6.30 -2.09 -5.54
CA GLY A 105 5.69 -0.78 -5.31
C GLY A 105 4.89 -0.28 -6.50
N LEU A 106 5.52 -0.26 -7.69
CA LEU A 106 4.85 0.16 -8.92
C LEU A 106 3.68 -0.77 -9.26
N ALA A 107 3.91 -2.07 -9.22
CA ALA A 107 2.88 -3.05 -9.55
C ALA A 107 1.67 -2.93 -8.61
N ALA A 108 1.91 -2.72 -7.31
CA ALA A 108 0.85 -2.50 -6.33
C ALA A 108 0.06 -1.22 -6.62
N VAL A 109 0.72 -0.10 -6.95
CA VAL A 109 0.03 1.16 -7.30
C VAL A 109 -0.79 1.02 -8.57
N LEU A 110 -0.27 0.35 -9.59
CA LEU A 110 -0.99 0.12 -10.85
C LEU A 110 -2.18 -0.81 -10.64
N ALA A 111 -2.00 -1.91 -9.90
CA ALA A 111 -3.07 -2.84 -9.57
C ALA A 111 -4.17 -2.17 -8.74
N PHE A 112 -3.79 -1.38 -7.73
CA PHE A 112 -4.71 -0.58 -6.94
C PHE A 112 -5.54 0.36 -7.82
N ASN A 113 -4.89 1.13 -8.68
CA ASN A 113 -5.59 2.10 -9.53
C ASN A 113 -6.46 1.44 -10.60
N ALA A 114 -6.01 0.33 -11.19
CA ALA A 114 -6.80 -0.44 -12.13
C ALA A 114 -8.08 -1.00 -11.47
N ALA A 115 -7.95 -1.56 -10.26
CA ALA A 115 -9.10 -2.04 -9.49
C ALA A 115 -10.03 -0.88 -9.10
N PHE A 116 -9.47 0.23 -8.61
CA PHE A 116 -10.22 1.43 -8.25
C PHE A 116 -11.04 1.96 -9.42
N LEU A 117 -10.41 2.17 -10.58
CA LEU A 117 -11.09 2.63 -11.80
C LEU A 117 -12.19 1.68 -12.26
N THR A 118 -11.93 0.36 -12.20
CA THR A 118 -12.92 -0.64 -12.59
C THR A 118 -14.12 -0.60 -11.67
N LEU A 119 -13.89 -0.57 -10.35
CA LEU A 119 -14.96 -0.55 -9.34
C LEU A 119 -15.74 0.75 -9.38
N SER A 120 -15.08 1.91 -9.45
CA SER A 120 -15.73 3.21 -9.56
C SER A 120 -16.50 3.36 -10.88
N GLY A 121 -15.98 2.81 -11.98
CA GLY A 121 -16.68 2.75 -13.26
C GLY A 121 -17.95 1.89 -13.17
N LEU A 122 -17.88 0.75 -12.49
CA LEU A 122 -19.06 -0.09 -12.25
C LEU A 122 -20.10 0.63 -11.38
N THR A 123 -19.71 1.29 -10.29
CA THR A 123 -20.66 2.03 -9.43
C THR A 123 -21.30 3.21 -10.16
N TYR A 124 -20.58 3.85 -11.07
CA TYR A 124 -21.13 4.87 -11.96
C TYR A 124 -22.22 4.30 -12.89
N LEU A 125 -21.99 3.13 -13.50
CA LEU A 125 -22.99 2.48 -14.36
C LEU A 125 -24.29 2.13 -13.62
N PHE A 126 -24.22 1.90 -12.31
CA PHE A 126 -25.38 1.65 -11.46
C PHE A 126 -25.98 2.92 -10.83
N ASN A 127 -25.52 4.12 -11.21
CA ASN A 127 -25.92 5.41 -10.62
C ASN A 127 -25.73 5.47 -9.09
N LEU A 128 -24.74 4.75 -8.56
CA LEU A 128 -24.41 4.75 -7.13
C LEU A 128 -23.40 5.84 -6.75
N SER A 129 -22.71 6.42 -7.74
CA SER A 129 -21.68 7.43 -7.53
C SER A 129 -21.48 8.30 -8.77
N ASP A 130 -21.30 9.60 -8.59
CA ASP A 130 -20.92 10.54 -9.64
C ASP A 130 -19.41 10.51 -9.93
N PHE A 131 -18.90 9.33 -10.31
CA PHE A 131 -17.50 9.18 -10.64
C PHE A 131 -17.19 9.79 -12.01
N TYR A 132 -16.27 10.74 -12.05
CA TYR A 132 -15.80 11.38 -13.28
C TYR A 132 -14.28 11.26 -13.40
N LEU A 133 -13.81 10.72 -14.52
CA LEU A 133 -12.39 10.60 -14.83
C LEU A 133 -11.91 11.88 -15.54
N ASP A 134 -11.34 12.79 -14.77
CA ASP A 134 -10.73 14.02 -15.30
C ASP A 134 -9.28 13.79 -15.75
N SER A 135 -8.79 14.65 -16.64
CA SER A 135 -7.39 14.79 -17.05
C SER A 135 -6.41 14.87 -15.87
N SER A 136 -6.84 15.44 -14.74
CA SER A 136 -6.05 15.51 -13.51
C SER A 136 -5.76 14.14 -12.89
N TYR A 137 -6.58 13.11 -13.17
CA TYR A 137 -6.38 11.75 -12.67
C TYR A 137 -5.04 11.16 -13.10
N TRP A 138 -4.70 11.27 -14.38
CA TRP A 138 -3.44 10.74 -14.92
C TRP A 138 -2.23 11.40 -14.28
N ARG A 139 -2.33 12.70 -14.01
CA ARG A 139 -1.31 13.45 -13.28
C ARG A 139 -1.17 12.98 -11.83
N GLN A 140 -2.30 12.74 -11.15
CA GLN A 140 -2.29 12.19 -9.79
C GLN A 140 -1.70 10.78 -9.74
N LEU A 141 -1.97 9.92 -10.73
CA LEU A 141 -1.38 8.59 -10.85
C LEU A 141 0.15 8.65 -10.94
N ILE A 142 0.68 9.54 -11.79
CA ILE A 142 2.13 9.75 -11.91
C ILE A 142 2.72 10.21 -10.57
N TYR A 143 2.08 11.15 -9.88
CA TYR A 143 2.53 11.60 -8.56
C TYR A 143 2.47 10.47 -7.54
N GLN A 144 1.42 9.64 -7.55
CA GLN A 144 1.32 8.50 -6.65
C GLN A 144 2.45 7.49 -6.89
N LEU A 145 2.78 7.19 -8.16
CA LEU A 145 3.91 6.31 -8.49
C LEU A 145 5.25 6.86 -7.95
N ILE A 146 5.54 8.13 -8.23
CA ILE A 146 6.77 8.79 -7.78
C ILE A 146 6.84 8.84 -6.25
N ASN A 147 5.74 9.23 -5.61
CA ASN A 147 5.67 9.34 -4.15
C ASN A 147 5.84 7.98 -3.48
N THR A 148 5.16 6.93 -3.98
CA THR A 148 5.34 5.57 -3.46
C THR A 148 6.79 5.11 -3.63
N TRP A 149 7.42 5.39 -4.77
CA TRP A 149 8.85 5.14 -4.95
C TRP A 149 9.72 5.82 -3.90
N LEU A 150 9.55 7.13 -3.71
CA LEU A 150 10.33 7.89 -2.72
C LEU A 150 10.16 7.32 -1.31
N ILE A 151 8.92 7.01 -0.90
CA ILE A 151 8.65 6.40 0.41
C ILE A 151 9.36 5.05 0.53
N LEU A 152 9.24 4.19 -0.47
CA LEU A 152 9.88 2.86 -0.43
C LEU A 152 11.39 2.96 -0.32
N ILE A 153 12.02 3.92 -1.00
CA ILE A 153 13.45 4.19 -0.87
C ILE A 153 13.79 4.59 0.57
N VAL A 154 13.06 5.57 1.10
CA VAL A 154 13.30 6.09 2.45
C VAL A 154 13.09 5.01 3.52
N LEU A 155 12.05 4.18 3.39
CA LEU A 155 11.76 3.10 4.33
C LEU A 155 12.71 1.91 4.18
N PHE A 156 13.15 1.58 2.97
CA PHE A 156 14.01 0.43 2.74
C PHE A 156 15.43 0.63 3.29
N LEU A 157 15.99 1.84 3.21
CA LEU A 157 17.35 2.13 3.69
C LEU A 157 17.58 1.76 5.18
N PRO A 158 16.77 2.22 6.15
CA PRO A 158 16.94 1.84 7.56
C PRO A 158 16.69 0.35 7.77
N ILE A 159 15.70 -0.23 7.09
CA ILE A 159 15.36 -1.65 7.18
C ILE A 159 16.52 -2.54 6.72
N ASN A 160 17.12 -2.24 5.57
CA ASN A 160 18.26 -2.99 5.04
C ASN A 160 19.49 -2.86 5.97
N LYS A 161 19.74 -1.67 6.54
CA LYS A 161 20.81 -1.48 7.53
C LYS A 161 20.59 -2.30 8.80
N LEU A 162 19.36 -2.34 9.31
CA LEU A 162 18.99 -3.13 10.48
C LEU A 162 19.13 -4.63 10.17
N SER A 163 18.57 -5.10 9.06
CA SER A 163 18.60 -6.51 8.64
C SER A 163 20.03 -7.06 8.51
N ARG A 164 20.97 -6.28 7.95
CA ARG A 164 22.38 -6.70 7.83
C ARG A 164 23.06 -6.92 9.18
N LYS A 165 22.67 -6.18 10.23
CA LYS A 165 23.21 -6.37 11.58
C LYS A 165 22.68 -7.62 12.29
N PHE A 166 21.55 -8.17 11.83
CA PHE A 166 20.94 -9.37 12.40
C PHE A 166 21.35 -10.67 11.71
N LYS A 167 22.19 -10.65 10.67
CA LYS A 167 22.83 -11.88 10.19
C LYS A 167 23.87 -12.30 11.23
N PRO A 168 23.68 -13.41 11.97
CA PRO A 168 24.69 -13.87 12.89
C PRO A 168 25.89 -14.27 12.04
N ASN A 169 27.03 -13.60 12.23
CA ASN A 169 28.31 -14.07 11.74
C ASN A 169 28.62 -15.36 12.50
N PHE A 170 28.13 -16.49 12.03
CA PHE A 170 28.66 -17.80 12.41
C PHE A 170 30.05 -17.91 11.81
N ILE A 171 31.03 -17.30 12.48
CA ILE A 171 32.43 -17.63 12.30
C ILE A 171 32.59 -18.95 13.06
N SER A 172 32.46 -20.06 12.34
CA SER A 172 33.05 -21.32 12.78
C SER A 172 34.56 -21.22 12.56
N SER A 173 35.31 -21.03 13.64
CA SER A 173 36.73 -21.35 13.71
C SER A 173 36.95 -22.33 14.84
#